data_AF-A0A959GE31-F1
#
_entry.id   AF-A0A959GE31-F1
#
_cell.length_a   1.000
_cell.length_b   1.000
_cell.length_c   1.000
_cell.angle_alpha   90.00
_cell.angle_beta   90.00
_cell.angle_gamma   90.00
#
_symmetry.space_group_name_H-M   'P 1'
#
loop_
_entity.id
_entity.type
_entity.pdbx_description
1 polymer ?
#
loop_
_entity_poly.entity_id
_entity_poly.type
_entity_poly.pdbx_seq_one_letter_code
_entity_poly.pdbx_strand_id
1 'polypeptide(L)'
;MESKKRLKRLLADGDTQQVINALLQITESGRDRRLYNEAIHQSTRYQQAIQQDRLGVARPDELRIELAKIHQALLDIIDRLQESPSAGESTAPPTPPVQPFARGIWLGAAALLTVVGVFLFVFLQARGNQDGPFDLTVRFERPDLPGYPEPDIETFKLWERKDWTGASVIDNEDLTADFKNLSRELIGKSVPVQMQARFWKIGADSLLITEDSPVLRLEPDGSLGVVVGKVTNLDDSAPIVGAIVEIEGSRELTDESGNFRFLIPNEQQKTSYQLIVSKKGYAAASHEIHPGGALIIIRLKN
;
A
#
# COMPACT_ATOMS: atom_id res chain seq x y z
N MET A 1 -4.58 -24.50 24.11
CA MET A 1 -5.94 -24.18 24.60
C MET A 1 -6.03 -22.88 25.40
N GLU A 2 -5.13 -22.63 26.35
CA GLU A 2 -5.24 -21.44 27.23
C GLU A 2 -5.08 -20.11 26.48
N SER A 3 -4.19 -20.06 25.49
CA SER A 3 -3.99 -18.91 24.60
C SER A 3 -5.28 -18.49 23.87
N LYS A 4 -6.02 -19.46 23.30
CA LYS A 4 -7.28 -19.20 22.59
C LYS A 4 -8.34 -18.58 23.50
N LYS A 5 -8.51 -19.13 24.71
CA LYS A 5 -9.45 -18.59 25.72
C LYS A 5 -9.07 -17.17 26.13
N ARG A 6 -7.78 -16.91 26.32
CA ARG A 6 -7.27 -15.57 26.65
C ARG A 6 -7.56 -14.56 25.54
N LEU A 7 -7.30 -14.92 24.28
CA LEU A 7 -7.55 -14.04 23.13
C LEU A 7 -9.04 -13.71 22.98
N LYS A 8 -9.93 -14.70 23.13
CA LYS A 8 -11.38 -14.47 23.08
C LYS A 8 -11.86 -13.54 24.20
N ARG A 9 -11.28 -13.66 25.40
CA ARG A 9 -11.60 -12.76 26.52
C ARG A 9 -11.15 -11.33 26.24
N LEU A 10 -9.90 -11.13 25.83
CA LEU A 10 -9.39 -9.79 25.46
C LEU A 10 -10.24 -9.14 24.37
N LEU A 11 -10.70 -9.92 23.39
CA LEU A 11 -11.55 -9.40 22.32
C LEU A 11 -12.95 -9.01 22.83
N ALA A 12 -13.52 -9.78 23.76
CA ALA A 12 -14.78 -9.45 24.42
C ALA A 12 -14.67 -8.20 25.32
N ASP A 13 -13.51 -7.97 25.91
CA ASP A 13 -13.21 -6.79 26.76
C ASP A 13 -12.94 -5.53 25.92
N GLY A 14 -12.88 -5.64 24.59
CA GLY A 14 -12.63 -4.53 23.67
C GLY A 14 -11.15 -4.23 23.42
N ASP A 15 -10.24 -5.05 23.95
CA ASP A 15 -8.78 -4.91 23.80
C ASP A 15 -8.26 -5.42 22.45
N THR A 16 -8.89 -4.98 21.35
CA THR A 16 -8.62 -5.43 19.97
C THR A 16 -7.15 -5.31 19.59
N GLN A 17 -6.47 -4.24 20.01
CA GLN A 17 -5.04 -4.05 19.73
C GLN A 17 -4.17 -5.14 20.37
N GLN A 18 -4.47 -5.53 21.61
CA GLN A 18 -3.70 -6.59 22.31
C GLN A 18 -3.91 -7.94 21.63
N VAL A 19 -5.14 -8.21 21.17
CA VAL A 19 -5.48 -9.42 20.42
C VAL A 19 -4.69 -9.49 19.12
N ILE A 20 -4.64 -8.41 18.34
CA ILE A 20 -3.86 -8.34 17.09
C ILE A 20 -2.38 -8.60 17.36
N ASN A 21 -1.77 -7.92 18.33
CA ASN A 21 -0.36 -8.10 18.66
C ASN A 21 -0.04 -9.55 19.07
N ALA A 22 -0.90 -10.16 19.90
CA ALA A 22 -0.73 -11.53 20.33
C ALA A 22 -0.93 -12.54 19.19
N LEU A 23 -1.88 -12.29 18.28
CA LEU A 23 -2.09 -13.11 17.08
C LEU A 23 -0.87 -13.07 16.16
N LEU A 24 -0.29 -11.90 15.91
CA LEU A 24 0.91 -11.76 15.10
C LEU A 24 2.07 -12.57 15.70
N GLN A 25 2.30 -12.48 17.01
CA GLN A 25 3.35 -13.24 17.70
C GLN A 25 3.14 -14.76 17.64
N ILE A 26 1.90 -15.22 17.82
CA ILE A 26 1.56 -16.66 17.77
C ILE A 26 1.69 -17.20 16.34
N THR A 27 1.23 -16.46 15.34
CA THR A 27 1.25 -16.91 13.93
C THR A 27 2.64 -16.82 13.30
N GLU A 28 3.47 -15.86 13.71
CA GLU A 28 4.87 -15.75 13.30
C GLU A 28 5.68 -16.99 13.75
N SER A 29 5.45 -17.45 14.98
CA SER A 29 6.12 -18.64 15.54
C SER A 29 5.55 -19.96 15.03
N GLY A 30 4.27 -20.00 14.67
CA GLY A 30 3.55 -21.22 14.28
C GLY A 30 3.80 -21.74 12.85
N ARG A 31 4.63 -21.05 12.05
CA ARG A 31 4.86 -21.33 10.60
C ARG A 31 3.61 -21.26 9.70
N ASP A 32 2.44 -20.90 10.22
CA ASP A 32 1.25 -20.67 9.41
C ASP A 32 1.27 -19.26 8.81
N ARG A 33 1.97 -19.14 7.67
CA ARG A 33 2.06 -17.88 6.91
C ARG A 33 0.71 -17.32 6.49
N ARG A 34 -0.30 -18.17 6.32
CA ARG A 34 -1.63 -17.72 5.89
C ARG A 34 -2.32 -16.97 7.02
N LEU A 35 -2.37 -17.56 8.22
CA LEU A 35 -2.97 -16.90 9.38
C LEU A 35 -2.21 -15.62 9.77
N TYR A 36 -0.88 -15.62 9.62
CA TYR A 36 -0.06 -14.43 9.84
C TYR A 36 -0.45 -13.27 8.89
N ASN A 37 -0.57 -13.56 7.59
CA ASN A 37 -0.97 -12.55 6.61
C ASN A 37 -2.41 -12.04 6.84
N GLU A 38 -3.33 -12.93 7.21
CA GLU A 38 -4.71 -12.55 7.58
C GLU A 38 -4.71 -11.63 8.82
N ALA A 39 -3.88 -11.93 9.82
CA ALA A 39 -3.72 -11.09 11.02
C ALA A 39 -3.11 -9.71 10.71
N ILE A 40 -2.09 -9.64 9.84
CA ILE A 40 -1.54 -8.36 9.36
C ILE A 40 -2.64 -7.53 8.69
N HIS A 41 -3.43 -8.14 7.80
CA HIS A 41 -4.47 -7.43 7.09
C HIS A 41 -5.52 -6.83 8.05
N GLN A 42 -5.93 -7.57 9.09
CA GLN A 42 -6.83 -7.02 10.11
C GLN A 42 -6.17 -5.91 10.94
N SER A 43 -4.87 -6.01 11.21
CA SER A 43 -4.10 -4.95 11.90
C SER A 43 -4.17 -3.62 11.14
N THR A 44 -3.89 -3.65 9.83
CA THR A 44 -3.92 -2.46 8.98
C THR A 44 -5.31 -1.82 8.96
N ARG A 45 -6.38 -2.62 8.79
CA ARG A 45 -7.76 -2.11 8.81
C ARG A 45 -8.13 -1.48 10.15
N TYR A 46 -7.72 -2.10 11.26
CA TYR A 46 -7.95 -1.54 12.58
C TYR A 46 -7.25 -0.18 12.77
N GLN A 47 -5.97 -0.07 12.37
CA GLN A 47 -5.24 1.20 12.44
C GLN A 47 -5.90 2.29 11.59
N GLN A 48 -6.34 1.96 10.37
CA GLN A 48 -7.04 2.89 9.50
C GLN A 48 -8.35 3.38 10.13
N ALA A 49 -9.15 2.48 10.71
CA ALA A 49 -10.39 2.82 11.39
C ALA A 49 -10.14 3.79 12.58
N ILE A 50 -9.15 3.49 13.43
CA ILE A 50 -8.77 4.36 14.55
C ILE A 50 -8.23 5.71 14.07
N GLN A 51 -7.48 5.74 12.96
CA GLN A 51 -6.98 6.99 12.39
C GLN A 51 -8.13 7.86 11.84
N GLN A 52 -9.08 7.25 11.12
CA GLN A 52 -10.26 7.96 10.60
C GLN A 52 -11.14 8.53 11.72
N ASP A 53 -11.30 7.80 12.82
CA ASP A 53 -11.99 8.25 14.03
C ASP A 53 -11.29 9.47 14.65
N ARG A 54 -9.98 9.40 14.86
CA ARG A 54 -9.17 10.51 15.39
C ARG A 54 -9.23 11.76 14.52
N LEU A 55 -9.34 11.59 13.20
CA LEU A 55 -9.45 12.69 12.25
C LEU A 55 -10.89 13.23 12.12
N GLY A 56 -11.89 12.56 12.71
CA GLY A 56 -13.30 12.95 12.60
C GLY A 56 -13.87 12.81 11.18
N VAL A 57 -13.25 11.99 10.33
CA VAL A 57 -13.64 11.81 8.93
C VAL A 57 -14.67 10.68 8.77
N ALA A 58 -14.62 9.67 9.64
CA ALA A 58 -15.58 8.57 9.64
C ALA A 58 -16.88 8.95 10.36
N ARG A 59 -18.02 8.53 9.80
CA ARG A 59 -19.29 8.62 10.53
C ARG A 59 -19.29 7.60 11.68
N PRO A 60 -19.83 7.93 12.87
CA PRO A 60 -19.82 7.01 14.01
C PRO A 60 -20.42 5.63 13.71
N ASP A 61 -21.50 5.57 12.90
CA ASP A 61 -22.15 4.30 12.55
C ASP A 61 -21.28 3.45 11.60
N GLU A 62 -20.60 4.08 10.65
CA GLU A 62 -19.68 3.39 9.73
C GLU A 62 -18.50 2.80 10.49
N LEU A 63 -17.93 3.56 11.44
CA LEU A 63 -16.85 3.10 12.30
C LEU A 63 -17.27 1.88 13.13
N ARG A 64 -18.48 1.90 13.72
CA ARG A 64 -19.01 0.77 14.50
C ARG A 64 -19.17 -0.48 13.64
N ILE A 65 -19.65 -0.33 12.41
CA ILE A 65 -19.79 -1.45 11.47
C ILE A 65 -18.43 -2.02 11.10
N GLU A 66 -17.45 -1.16 10.82
CA GLU A 66 -16.10 -1.60 10.44
C GLU A 66 -15.39 -2.32 11.60
N LEU A 67 -15.47 -1.78 12.82
CA LEU A 67 -14.94 -2.43 14.01
C LEU A 67 -15.62 -3.79 14.30
N ALA A 68 -16.93 -3.91 14.08
CA ALA A 68 -17.63 -5.18 14.23
C ALA A 68 -17.17 -6.23 13.21
N LYS A 69 -16.92 -5.82 11.96
CA LYS A 69 -16.36 -6.72 10.93
C LYS A 69 -14.94 -7.19 11.29
N ILE A 70 -14.10 -6.27 11.78
CA ILE A 70 -12.74 -6.60 12.24
C ILE A 70 -12.82 -7.58 13.41
N HIS A 71 -13.69 -7.33 14.39
CA HIS A 71 -13.90 -8.24 15.53
C HIS A 71 -14.29 -9.64 15.06
N GLN A 72 -15.26 -9.75 14.14
CA GLN A 72 -15.70 -11.05 13.61
C GLN A 72 -14.56 -11.79 12.87
N ALA A 73 -13.76 -11.07 12.08
CA ALA A 73 -12.62 -11.65 11.39
C ALA A 73 -11.53 -12.15 12.35
N LEU A 74 -11.26 -11.39 13.43
CA LEU A 74 -10.31 -11.81 14.46
C LEU A 74 -10.81 -13.05 15.21
N LEU A 75 -12.12 -13.16 15.49
CA LEU A 75 -12.69 -14.38 16.07
C LEU A 75 -12.49 -15.61 15.18
N ASP A 76 -12.69 -15.46 13.86
CA ASP A 76 -12.49 -16.54 12.90
C ASP A 76 -11.02 -16.98 12.83
N ILE A 77 -10.07 -16.03 12.83
CA ILE A 77 -8.63 -16.33 12.93
C ILE A 77 -8.31 -17.07 14.24
N ILE A 78 -8.84 -16.59 15.38
CA ILE A 78 -8.67 -17.25 16.69
C ILE A 78 -9.26 -18.66 16.67
N ASP A 79 -10.35 -18.88 15.94
CA ASP A 79 -10.98 -20.19 15.84
C ASP A 79 -10.21 -21.18 14.99
N ARG A 80 -9.54 -20.70 13.94
CA ARG A 80 -8.68 -21.47 13.03
C ARG A 80 -7.28 -21.74 13.56
N LEU A 81 -6.80 -20.99 14.56
CA LEU A 81 -5.57 -21.31 15.28
C LEU A 81 -5.70 -22.74 15.84
N GLN A 82 -5.12 -23.71 15.13
CA GLN A 82 -5.21 -25.11 15.51
C GLN A 82 -4.61 -25.30 16.90
N GLU A 83 -5.35 -26.06 17.71
CA GLU A 83 -4.75 -26.93 18.71
C GLU A 83 -3.81 -27.87 17.94
N SER A 84 -2.52 -27.55 17.86
CA SER A 84 -1.54 -28.49 17.34
C SER A 84 -1.82 -29.83 18.01
N PRO A 85 -2.07 -30.92 17.27
CA PRO A 85 -2.17 -32.23 17.88
C PRO A 85 -0.91 -32.39 18.70
N SER A 86 -1.08 -32.45 20.02
CA SER A 86 0.00 -32.74 20.97
C SER A 86 0.79 -33.87 20.37
N ALA A 87 2.04 -33.59 19.99
CA ALA A 87 2.90 -34.46 19.22
C ALA A 87 2.70 -35.91 19.70
N GLY A 88 2.11 -36.72 18.83
CA GLY A 88 2.06 -38.16 19.02
C GLY A 88 3.49 -38.62 19.24
N GLU A 89 3.73 -39.12 20.45
CA GLU A 89 4.64 -40.19 20.82
C GLU A 89 5.55 -40.64 19.66
N SER A 90 6.69 -39.95 19.53
CA SER A 90 7.78 -40.39 18.68
C SER A 90 8.33 -41.68 19.28
N THR A 91 7.85 -42.82 18.80
CA THR A 91 8.43 -44.13 19.09
C THR A 91 9.88 -44.12 18.60
N ALA A 92 10.79 -44.21 19.55
CA ALA A 92 12.22 -44.24 19.33
C ALA A 92 12.60 -45.32 18.29
N PRO A 93 13.53 -45.02 17.36
CA PRO A 93 14.10 -46.04 16.50
C PRO A 93 14.88 -47.08 17.32
N PRO A 94 14.88 -48.36 16.92
CA PRO A 94 15.58 -49.42 17.63
C PRO A 94 17.08 -49.14 17.72
N THR A 95 17.57 -49.16 18.94
CA THR A 95 18.98 -48.97 19.29
C THR A 95 19.83 -50.08 18.66
N PRO A 96 20.91 -49.77 17.91
CA PRO A 96 21.87 -50.78 17.49
C PRO A 96 22.68 -51.31 18.69
N PRO A 97 23.11 -52.58 18.67
CA PRO A 97 23.80 -53.22 19.78
C PRO A 97 25.18 -52.60 20.01
N VAL A 98 25.38 -52.06 21.21
CA VAL A 98 26.64 -51.51 21.70
C VAL A 98 27.62 -52.66 21.95
N GLN A 99 28.74 -52.69 21.21
CA GLN A 99 29.88 -53.55 21.51
C GLN A 99 30.68 -53.00 22.70
N PRO A 100 31.23 -53.87 23.58
CA PRO A 100 32.00 -53.44 24.74
C PRO A 100 33.43 -53.12 24.33
N PHE A 101 33.74 -51.84 24.09
CA PHE A 101 35.13 -51.40 24.03
C PHE A 101 35.67 -51.09 25.42
N ALA A 102 36.67 -51.88 25.78
CA ALA A 102 37.39 -51.82 27.02
C ALA A 102 38.18 -50.52 27.18
N ARG A 103 38.17 -50.02 28.42
CA ARG A 103 39.22 -49.30 29.15
C ARG A 103 40.32 -48.64 28.30
N GLY A 104 40.35 -47.32 28.31
CA GLY A 104 41.57 -46.59 28.04
C GLY A 104 41.38 -45.08 27.93
N ILE A 105 41.99 -44.37 28.88
CA ILE A 105 42.50 -42.99 28.76
C ILE A 105 41.51 -41.86 29.10
N TRP A 106 41.62 -41.44 30.36
CA TRP A 106 41.54 -40.06 30.81
C TRP A 106 42.34 -39.12 29.89
N LEU A 107 41.67 -38.27 29.10
CA LEU A 107 42.12 -36.95 28.58
C LEU A 107 41.18 -36.55 27.42
N GLY A 108 40.05 -35.91 27.73
CA GLY A 108 39.07 -35.57 26.68
C GLY A 108 38.19 -34.34 26.93
N ALA A 109 38.48 -33.53 27.97
CA ALA A 109 37.71 -32.31 28.22
C ALA A 109 38.15 -31.11 27.35
N ALA A 110 39.32 -31.19 26.69
CA ALA A 110 39.85 -30.10 25.86
C ALA A 110 39.43 -30.16 24.38
N ALA A 111 39.09 -31.34 23.84
CA ALA A 111 38.77 -31.51 22.42
C ALA A 111 37.28 -31.23 22.07
N LEU A 112 36.38 -31.27 23.05
CA LEU A 112 34.96 -30.94 22.82
C LEU A 112 34.71 -29.43 22.79
N LEU A 113 35.49 -28.65 23.56
CA LEU A 113 35.42 -27.18 23.58
C LEU A 113 35.95 -26.54 22.30
N THR A 114 36.92 -27.16 21.60
CA THR A 114 37.41 -26.66 20.32
C THR A 114 36.42 -26.85 19.19
N VAL A 115 35.69 -27.97 19.13
CA VAL A 115 34.68 -28.18 18.08
C VAL A 115 33.48 -27.23 18.27
N VAL A 116 33.01 -27.03 19.50
CA VAL A 116 31.95 -26.03 19.80
C VAL A 116 32.45 -24.62 19.55
N GLY A 117 33.69 -24.29 19.94
CA GLY A 117 34.29 -22.98 19.70
C GLY A 117 34.48 -22.67 18.20
N VAL A 118 34.92 -23.65 17.40
CA VAL A 118 35.04 -23.50 15.94
C VAL A 118 33.66 -23.41 15.29
N PHE A 119 32.67 -24.18 15.74
CA PHE A 119 31.30 -24.07 15.21
C PHE A 119 30.65 -22.73 15.59
N LEU A 120 30.86 -22.23 16.81
CA LEU A 120 30.40 -20.91 17.24
C LEU A 120 31.14 -19.80 16.47
N PHE A 121 32.44 -19.96 16.21
CA PHE A 121 33.24 -19.00 15.46
C PHE A 121 32.87 -18.99 13.97
N VAL A 122 32.61 -20.13 13.34
CA VAL A 122 32.09 -20.24 11.97
C VAL A 122 30.66 -19.70 11.88
N PHE A 123 29.82 -19.97 12.88
CA PHE A 123 28.46 -19.43 12.95
C PHE A 123 28.44 -17.92 13.21
N LEU A 124 29.39 -17.40 14.00
CA LEU A 124 29.58 -15.96 14.23
C LEU A 124 30.23 -15.27 13.02
N GLN A 125 31.17 -15.91 12.31
CA GLN A 125 31.69 -15.42 11.03
C GLN A 125 30.64 -15.44 9.91
N ALA A 126 29.73 -16.41 9.91
CA ALA A 126 28.61 -16.44 8.97
C ALA A 126 27.56 -15.33 9.24
N ARG A 127 27.47 -14.81 10.47
CA ARG A 127 26.71 -13.59 10.80
C ARG A 127 27.48 -12.29 10.59
N GLY A 128 28.82 -12.34 10.58
CA GLY A 128 29.68 -11.16 10.71
C GLY A 128 29.95 -10.35 9.45
N ASN A 129 29.25 -10.55 8.33
CA ASN A 129 29.57 -9.82 7.09
C ASN A 129 28.36 -9.40 6.24
N GLN A 130 27.17 -9.34 6.82
CA GLN A 130 25.96 -8.86 6.13
C GLN A 130 25.53 -7.44 6.51
N ASP A 131 26.38 -6.69 7.22
CA ASP A 131 26.09 -5.31 7.63
C ASP A 131 26.47 -4.25 6.59
N GLY A 132 26.83 -4.68 5.37
CA GLY A 132 27.18 -3.78 4.28
C GLY A 132 25.95 -3.02 3.76
N PRO A 133 26.11 -1.77 3.29
CA PRO A 133 25.07 -1.10 2.52
C PRO A 133 24.70 -1.91 1.27
N PHE A 134 23.50 -1.69 0.74
CA PHE A 134 23.10 -2.18 -0.58
C PHE A 134 22.40 -1.09 -1.39
N ASP A 135 22.35 -1.28 -2.70
CA ASP A 135 21.66 -0.39 -3.63
C ASP A 135 20.32 -1.02 -4.03
N LEU A 136 19.30 -0.19 -4.22
CA LEU A 136 17.94 -0.62 -4.56
C LEU A 136 17.42 0.20 -5.73
N THR A 137 17.02 -0.49 -6.79
CA THR A 137 16.28 0.12 -7.91
C THR A 137 14.82 -0.25 -7.79
N VAL A 138 13.96 0.75 -7.64
CA VAL A 138 12.50 0.60 -7.65
C VAL A 138 12.00 0.89 -9.06
N ARG A 139 11.19 -0.01 -9.63
CA ARG A 139 10.56 0.20 -10.94
C ARG A 139 9.12 0.61 -10.76
N PHE A 140 8.67 1.62 -11.50
CA PHE A 140 7.26 2.01 -11.52
C PHE A 140 6.53 1.33 -12.68
N GLU A 141 5.30 0.89 -12.42
CA GLU A 141 4.40 0.32 -13.41
C GLU A 141 3.17 1.22 -13.51
N ARG A 142 2.86 1.70 -14.71
CA ARG A 142 1.66 2.50 -14.96
C ARG A 142 0.59 1.68 -15.70
N PRO A 143 -0.70 1.97 -15.49
CA PRO A 143 -1.76 1.45 -16.32
C PRO A 143 -1.66 1.99 -17.76
N ASP A 144 -2.12 1.19 -18.72
CA ASP A 144 -2.26 1.62 -20.12
C ASP A 144 -3.49 2.53 -20.24
N LEU A 145 -3.25 3.84 -20.25
CA LEU A 145 -4.28 4.88 -20.34
C LEU A 145 -4.03 5.76 -21.57
N PRO A 146 -4.71 5.50 -22.71
CA PRO A 146 -4.48 6.23 -23.94
C PRO A 146 -4.74 7.74 -23.81
N GLY A 147 -3.71 8.55 -24.02
CA GLY A 147 -3.77 10.01 -23.96
C GLY A 147 -3.62 10.62 -22.56
N TYR A 148 -3.40 9.79 -21.54
CA TYR A 148 -2.99 10.27 -20.22
C TYR A 148 -1.52 10.73 -20.24
N PRO A 149 -1.13 11.81 -19.52
CA PRO A 149 0.26 12.26 -19.49
C PRO A 149 1.24 11.18 -19.01
N GLU A 150 2.45 11.17 -19.57
CA GLU A 150 3.56 10.39 -19.00
C GLU A 150 3.84 10.81 -17.55
N PRO A 151 4.24 9.86 -16.66
CA PRO A 151 4.68 10.22 -15.32
C PRO A 151 5.87 11.19 -15.33
N ASP A 152 5.72 12.27 -14.58
CA ASP A 152 6.78 13.24 -14.30
C ASP A 152 7.02 13.24 -12.79
N ILE A 153 7.87 12.32 -12.34
CA ILE A 153 8.18 12.08 -10.94
C ILE A 153 9.25 13.08 -10.51
N GLU A 154 8.87 14.02 -9.64
CA GLU A 154 9.75 15.06 -9.11
C GLU A 154 10.58 14.53 -7.93
N THR A 155 9.93 13.80 -7.01
CA THR A 155 10.61 13.19 -5.88
C THR A 155 10.02 11.83 -5.53
N PHE A 156 10.90 10.90 -5.13
CA PHE A 156 10.51 9.63 -4.55
C PHE A 156 11.38 9.35 -3.32
N LYS A 157 10.74 9.00 -2.20
CA LYS A 157 11.39 8.83 -0.90
C LYS A 157 10.92 7.56 -0.22
N LEU A 158 11.81 6.94 0.53
CA LEU A 158 11.52 5.82 1.43
C LEU A 158 11.86 6.20 2.87
N TRP A 159 11.19 5.60 3.83
CA TRP A 159 11.43 5.86 5.25
C TRP A 159 12.51 4.94 5.82
N GLU A 160 13.68 5.49 6.15
CA GLU A 160 14.82 4.75 6.68
C GLU A 160 15.33 5.39 7.97
N ARG A 161 15.61 4.58 9.00
CA ARG A 161 16.26 5.03 10.26
C ARG A 161 15.64 6.29 10.90
N LYS A 162 14.32 6.45 10.78
CA LYS A 162 13.52 7.59 11.28
C LYS A 162 13.63 8.88 10.46
N ASP A 163 14.08 8.79 9.22
CA ASP A 163 14.10 9.91 8.29
C ASP A 163 13.65 9.47 6.89
N TRP A 164 13.32 10.44 6.02
CA TRP A 164 13.01 10.20 4.62
C TRP A 164 14.29 10.23 3.78
N THR A 165 14.69 9.06 3.26
CA THR A 165 15.76 8.95 2.27
C THR A 165 15.18 9.14 0.88
N GLY A 166 15.65 10.13 0.14
CA GLY A 166 15.27 10.34 -1.26
C GLY A 166 16.03 9.45 -2.23
N ALA A 167 15.41 9.14 -3.37
CA ALA A 167 16.10 8.50 -4.48
C ALA A 167 17.27 9.38 -4.96
N SER A 168 18.39 8.74 -5.26
CA SER A 168 19.59 9.40 -5.79
C SER A 168 19.43 9.78 -7.26
N VAL A 169 18.71 8.96 -8.02
CA VAL A 169 18.41 9.17 -9.45
C VAL A 169 16.97 8.73 -9.68
N ILE A 170 16.22 9.53 -10.45
CA ILE A 170 14.89 9.20 -10.94
C ILE A 170 14.97 9.30 -12.46
N ASP A 171 14.69 8.19 -13.14
CA ASP A 171 14.59 8.13 -14.59
C ASP A 171 13.11 8.06 -14.98
N ASN A 172 12.58 9.15 -15.53
CA ASN A 172 11.18 9.24 -15.97
C ASN A 172 10.94 8.52 -17.31
N GLU A 173 11.99 8.26 -18.11
CA GLU A 173 11.87 7.52 -19.36
C GLU A 173 11.75 6.02 -19.09
N ASP A 174 12.62 5.50 -18.23
CA ASP A 174 12.64 4.08 -17.83
C ASP A 174 11.70 3.77 -16.65
N LEU A 175 11.10 4.80 -16.04
CA LEU A 175 10.27 4.71 -14.85
C LEU A 175 10.98 3.96 -13.72
N THR A 176 12.18 4.41 -13.36
CA THR A 176 12.97 3.83 -12.26
C THR A 176 13.43 4.89 -11.26
N ALA A 177 13.62 4.46 -10.01
CA ALA A 177 14.22 5.27 -8.96
C ALA A 177 15.27 4.46 -8.21
N ASP A 178 16.50 4.98 -8.19
CA ASP A 178 17.65 4.33 -7.58
C ASP A 178 17.95 4.91 -6.19
N PHE A 179 18.13 4.03 -5.23
CA PHE A 179 18.61 4.35 -3.88
C PHE A 179 19.97 3.71 -3.67
N LYS A 180 20.88 4.47 -3.08
CA LYS A 180 22.23 4.02 -2.77
C LYS A 180 22.47 3.97 -1.29
N ASN A 181 23.30 3.02 -0.87
CA ASN A 181 23.75 2.88 0.52
C ASN A 181 22.64 2.62 1.56
N LEU A 182 21.59 1.89 1.18
CA LEU A 182 20.53 1.49 2.09
C LEU A 182 21.00 0.44 3.10
N SER A 183 20.42 0.45 4.30
CA SER A 183 20.69 -0.54 5.34
C SER A 183 20.09 -1.90 4.98
N ARG A 184 20.90 -2.97 4.93
CA ARG A 184 20.42 -4.35 4.68
C ARG A 184 19.33 -4.82 5.66
N GLU A 185 19.24 -4.21 6.84
CA GLU A 185 18.12 -4.41 7.77
C GLU A 185 16.73 -4.12 7.17
N LEU A 186 16.64 -3.38 6.07
CA LEU A 186 15.39 -3.11 5.36
C LEU A 186 14.93 -4.32 4.54
N ILE A 187 15.83 -5.23 4.15
CA ILE A 187 15.47 -6.41 3.34
C ILE A 187 14.45 -7.28 4.10
N GLY A 188 13.36 -7.61 3.42
CA GLY A 188 12.21 -8.33 3.97
C GLY A 188 11.25 -7.48 4.78
N LYS A 189 11.47 -6.16 4.91
CA LYS A 189 10.57 -5.23 5.62
C LYS A 189 9.73 -4.43 4.64
N SER A 190 8.50 -4.16 5.06
CA SER A 190 7.64 -3.17 4.40
C SER A 190 7.97 -1.79 4.94
N VAL A 191 8.34 -0.88 4.04
CA VAL A 191 8.83 0.46 4.36
C VAL A 191 7.88 1.51 3.78
N PRO A 192 7.45 2.52 4.56
CA PRO A 192 6.66 3.63 4.02
C PRO A 192 7.36 4.34 2.87
N VAL A 193 6.60 4.72 1.86
CA VAL A 193 7.10 5.45 0.69
C VAL A 193 6.30 6.72 0.47
N GLN A 194 6.94 7.72 -0.13
CA GLN A 194 6.31 8.97 -0.53
C GLN A 194 6.77 9.34 -1.94
N MET A 195 5.84 9.82 -2.75
CA MET A 195 6.12 10.29 -4.10
C MET A 195 5.45 11.64 -4.34
N GLN A 196 6.13 12.51 -5.07
CA GLN A 196 5.57 13.71 -5.66
C GLN A 196 5.74 13.60 -7.17
N ALA A 197 4.63 13.58 -7.89
CA ALA A 197 4.59 13.52 -9.34
C ALA A 197 3.38 14.31 -9.85
N ARG A 198 3.45 14.81 -11.09
CA ARG A 198 2.33 15.50 -11.72
C ARG A 198 1.31 14.50 -12.23
N PHE A 199 0.04 14.65 -11.89
CA PHE A 199 -1.08 13.79 -12.34
C PHE A 199 -1.03 12.34 -11.83
N TRP A 200 0.01 11.94 -11.12
CA TRP A 200 0.23 10.56 -10.71
C TRP A 200 0.43 10.45 -9.21
N LYS A 201 -0.08 9.37 -8.64
CA LYS A 201 0.15 8.95 -7.25
C LYS A 201 0.58 7.48 -7.20
N ILE A 202 1.15 7.08 -6.07
CA ILE A 202 1.49 5.69 -5.82
C ILE A 202 0.23 4.92 -5.38
N GLY A 203 0.06 3.70 -5.86
CA GLY A 203 -1.06 2.82 -5.48
C GLY A 203 -0.88 2.13 -4.12
N ALA A 204 0.30 2.27 -3.50
CA ALA A 204 0.60 1.72 -2.19
C ALA A 204 1.45 2.68 -1.36
N ASP A 205 1.09 2.85 -0.09
CA ASP A 205 1.80 3.73 0.86
C ASP A 205 3.10 3.10 1.42
N SER A 206 3.37 1.84 1.07
CA SER A 206 4.52 1.08 1.56
C SER A 206 5.08 0.14 0.49
N LEU A 207 6.38 -0.09 0.53
CA LEU A 207 7.12 -0.95 -0.38
C LEU A 207 7.80 -2.08 0.41
N LEU A 208 7.56 -3.34 0.01
CA LEU A 208 8.32 -4.47 0.53
C LEU A 208 9.71 -4.46 -0.12
N ILE A 209 10.74 -4.26 0.70
CA ILE A 209 12.12 -4.23 0.22
C ILE A 209 12.62 -5.66 0.05
N THR A 210 12.94 -6.02 -1.18
CA THR A 210 13.52 -7.30 -1.57
C THR A 210 14.91 -7.09 -2.16
N GLU A 211 15.69 -8.17 -2.29
CA GLU A 211 16.95 -8.11 -3.06
C GLU A 211 16.67 -7.94 -4.57
N ASP A 212 15.48 -8.36 -5.02
CA ASP A 212 14.98 -8.09 -6.36
C ASP A 212 14.40 -6.67 -6.45
N SER A 213 14.56 -6.01 -7.61
CA SER A 213 14.01 -4.68 -7.90
C SER A 213 12.48 -4.67 -7.74
N PRO A 214 11.93 -4.06 -6.68
CA PRO A 214 10.50 -4.12 -6.43
C PRO A 214 9.75 -3.23 -7.43
N VAL A 215 8.51 -3.61 -7.73
CA VAL A 215 7.63 -2.89 -8.65
C VAL A 215 6.56 -2.14 -7.85
N LEU A 216 6.44 -0.84 -8.09
CA LEU A 216 5.42 0.01 -7.49
C LEU A 216 4.44 0.48 -8.57
N ARG A 217 3.14 0.27 -8.34
CA ARG A 217 2.11 0.70 -9.29
C ARG A 217 1.78 2.17 -9.12
N LEU A 218 1.66 2.86 -10.23
CA LEU A 218 1.18 4.23 -10.33
C LEU A 218 -0.32 4.25 -10.66
N GLU A 219 -1.00 5.28 -10.16
CA GLU A 219 -2.41 5.54 -10.44
C GLU A 219 -2.62 7.02 -10.77
N PRO A 220 -3.61 7.36 -11.62
CA PRO A 220 -4.06 8.74 -11.77
C PRO A 220 -4.44 9.36 -10.41
N ASP A 221 -3.98 10.58 -10.16
CA ASP A 221 -4.32 11.33 -8.95
C ASP A 221 -5.72 11.98 -9.02
N GLY A 222 -6.34 11.98 -10.21
CA GLY A 222 -7.66 12.54 -10.48
C GLY A 222 -7.67 14.06 -10.73
N SER A 223 -6.52 14.72 -10.75
CA SER A 223 -6.40 16.18 -10.98
C SER A 223 -6.84 16.61 -12.39
N LEU A 224 -6.81 15.69 -13.36
CA LEU A 224 -7.38 15.88 -14.71
C LEU A 224 -8.88 15.53 -14.78
N GLY A 225 -9.48 15.08 -13.68
CA GLY A 225 -10.86 14.62 -13.64
C GLY A 225 -11.90 15.70 -13.51
N VAL A 226 -11.51 16.99 -13.42
CA VAL A 226 -12.45 18.09 -13.16
C VAL A 226 -12.32 19.16 -14.22
N VAL A 227 -13.42 19.44 -14.91
CA VAL A 227 -13.55 20.57 -15.82
C VAL A 227 -14.57 21.55 -15.23
N VAL A 228 -14.14 22.77 -14.98
CA VAL A 228 -15.02 23.85 -14.48
C VAL A 228 -15.05 24.99 -15.48
N GLY A 229 -16.24 25.54 -15.67
CA GLY A 229 -16.39 26.68 -16.57
C GLY A 229 -17.72 27.40 -16.40
N LYS A 230 -17.87 28.44 -17.22
CA LYS A 230 -19.05 29.29 -17.27
C LYS A 230 -19.46 29.53 -18.71
N VAL A 231 -20.76 29.41 -18.98
CA VAL A 231 -21.36 29.68 -20.28
C VAL A 231 -22.12 31.00 -20.21
N THR A 232 -21.77 31.93 -21.10
CA THR A 232 -22.42 33.24 -21.21
C THR A 232 -22.88 33.52 -22.62
N ASN A 233 -23.81 34.46 -22.76
CA ASN A 233 -24.18 35.02 -24.04
C ASN A 233 -23.07 35.95 -24.54
N LEU A 234 -22.79 35.91 -25.84
CA LEU A 234 -21.76 36.71 -26.48
C LEU A 234 -22.10 38.21 -26.46
N ASP A 235 -23.38 38.57 -26.58
CA ASP A 235 -23.81 39.96 -26.81
C ASP A 235 -23.81 40.80 -25.52
N ASP A 236 -24.30 40.25 -24.41
CA ASP A 236 -24.51 40.97 -23.15
C ASP A 236 -23.72 40.37 -21.96
N SER A 237 -22.96 39.29 -22.20
CA SER A 237 -22.26 38.53 -21.16
C SER A 237 -23.18 37.95 -20.06
N ALA A 238 -24.49 37.89 -20.29
CA ALA A 238 -25.43 37.28 -19.35
C ALA A 238 -25.18 35.76 -19.25
N PRO A 239 -25.33 35.16 -18.05
CA PRO A 239 -25.15 33.72 -17.89
C PRO A 239 -26.24 32.94 -18.63
N ILE A 240 -25.87 31.84 -19.27
CA ILE A 240 -26.83 30.96 -19.95
C ILE A 240 -27.14 29.78 -19.04
N VAL A 241 -28.37 29.75 -18.53
CA VAL A 241 -28.87 28.69 -17.63
C VAL A 241 -29.33 27.47 -18.41
N GLY A 242 -28.98 26.26 -17.94
CA GLY A 242 -29.37 25.00 -18.55
C GLY A 242 -28.86 24.80 -19.98
N ALA A 243 -27.68 25.33 -20.30
CA ALA A 243 -26.91 24.94 -21.48
C ALA A 243 -26.39 23.51 -21.27
N ILE A 244 -26.43 22.70 -22.32
CA ILE A 244 -25.92 21.33 -22.32
C ILE A 244 -24.43 21.42 -22.64
N VAL A 245 -23.60 20.96 -21.71
CA VAL A 245 -22.15 20.79 -21.87
C VAL A 245 -21.90 19.30 -22.09
N GLU A 246 -21.27 18.95 -23.21
CA GLU A 246 -20.98 17.58 -23.60
C GLU A 246 -19.47 17.38 -23.77
N ILE A 247 -18.95 16.31 -23.16
CA ILE A 247 -17.55 15.86 -23.28
C ILE A 247 -17.60 14.34 -23.44
N GLU A 248 -17.04 13.82 -24.54
CA GLU A 248 -16.95 12.37 -24.82
C GLU A 248 -18.30 11.64 -24.65
N GLY A 249 -19.40 12.28 -25.06
CA GLY A 249 -20.75 11.74 -24.97
C GLY A 249 -21.43 11.84 -23.60
N SER A 250 -20.70 12.24 -22.55
CA SER A 250 -21.27 12.55 -21.24
C SER A 250 -21.81 13.99 -21.23
N ARG A 251 -22.90 14.25 -20.50
CA ARG A 251 -23.60 15.54 -20.52
C ARG A 251 -23.88 16.09 -19.14
N GLU A 252 -23.70 17.39 -18.99
CA GLU A 252 -24.06 18.18 -17.81
C GLU A 252 -24.82 19.44 -18.20
N LEU A 253 -25.56 20.01 -17.26
CA LEU A 253 -26.30 21.26 -17.45
C LEU A 253 -25.66 22.40 -16.66
N THR A 254 -25.65 23.60 -17.24
CA THR A 254 -25.24 24.80 -16.50
C THR A 254 -26.28 25.21 -15.45
N ASP A 255 -25.79 25.71 -14.32
CA ASP A 255 -26.61 26.22 -13.21
C ASP A 255 -27.24 27.60 -13.51
N GLU A 256 -27.94 28.18 -12.52
CA GLU A 256 -28.58 29.50 -12.61
C GLU A 256 -27.59 30.66 -12.85
N SER A 257 -26.33 30.45 -12.49
CA SER A 257 -25.23 31.40 -12.74
C SER A 257 -24.48 31.09 -14.03
N GLY A 258 -24.93 30.11 -14.81
CA GLY A 258 -24.28 29.65 -16.05
C GLY A 258 -23.01 28.84 -15.82
N ASN A 259 -22.70 28.42 -14.59
CA ASN A 259 -21.52 27.62 -14.30
C ASN A 259 -21.81 26.13 -14.53
N PHE A 260 -20.77 25.36 -14.82
CA PHE A 260 -20.81 23.91 -14.85
C PHE A 260 -19.58 23.33 -14.17
N ARG A 261 -19.75 22.12 -13.63
CA ARG A 261 -18.66 21.29 -13.10
C ARG A 261 -18.83 19.88 -13.64
N PHE A 262 -17.91 19.48 -14.49
CA PHE A 262 -17.92 18.19 -15.15
C PHE A 262 -16.89 17.27 -14.50
N LEU A 263 -17.28 16.02 -14.21
CA LEU A 263 -16.40 15.01 -13.63
C LEU A 263 -16.05 13.95 -14.69
N ILE A 264 -14.76 13.78 -14.97
CA ILE A 264 -14.24 12.80 -15.92
C ILE A 264 -13.68 11.60 -15.13
N PRO A 265 -14.21 10.38 -15.34
CA PRO A 265 -13.69 9.16 -14.72
C PRO A 265 -12.20 8.96 -15.00
N ASN A 266 -11.44 8.42 -14.05
CA ASN A 266 -9.98 8.25 -14.16
C ASN A 266 -9.56 7.49 -15.43
N GLU A 267 -10.31 6.47 -15.82
CA GLU A 267 -10.04 5.64 -17.02
C GLU A 267 -10.18 6.41 -18.34
N GLN A 268 -10.88 7.55 -18.32
CA GLN A 268 -11.13 8.39 -19.49
C GLN A 268 -10.33 9.68 -19.45
N GLN A 269 -9.48 9.88 -18.43
CA GLN A 269 -8.67 11.08 -18.27
C GLN A 269 -7.60 11.20 -19.36
N LYS A 270 -7.42 12.41 -19.90
CA LYS A 270 -6.55 12.75 -21.03
C LYS A 270 -6.07 14.19 -20.89
N THR A 271 -5.03 14.56 -21.63
CA THR A 271 -4.51 15.93 -21.67
C THR A 271 -5.44 16.93 -22.36
N SER A 272 -6.23 16.49 -23.35
CA SER A 272 -7.17 17.35 -24.05
C SER A 272 -8.50 16.65 -24.38
N TYR A 273 -9.56 17.47 -24.48
CA TYR A 273 -10.90 17.03 -24.84
C TYR A 273 -11.56 18.02 -25.80
N GLN A 274 -12.48 17.50 -26.61
CA GLN A 274 -13.46 18.32 -27.29
C GLN A 274 -14.68 18.52 -26.39
N LEU A 275 -14.90 19.77 -26.00
CA LEU A 275 -16.07 20.20 -25.25
C LEU A 275 -17.06 20.88 -26.21
N ILE A 276 -18.28 20.37 -26.23
CA ILE A 276 -19.37 20.92 -27.03
C ILE A 276 -20.40 21.56 -26.10
N VAL A 277 -20.77 22.81 -26.35
CA VAL A 277 -21.86 23.48 -25.62
C VAL A 277 -23.00 23.80 -26.56
N SER A 278 -24.21 23.48 -26.15
CA SER A 278 -25.42 23.78 -26.91
C SER A 278 -26.56 24.26 -26.02
N LYS A 279 -27.39 25.16 -26.56
CA LYS A 279 -28.62 25.63 -25.93
C LYS A 279 -29.62 25.96 -27.03
N LYS A 280 -30.88 25.58 -26.86
CA LYS A 280 -31.95 25.97 -27.79
C LYS A 280 -32.00 27.49 -27.94
N GLY A 281 -31.99 27.98 -29.17
CA GLY A 281 -31.91 29.41 -29.50
C GLY A 281 -30.49 29.87 -29.83
N TYR A 282 -29.46 29.17 -29.38
CA TYR A 282 -28.06 29.55 -29.60
C TYR A 282 -27.38 28.63 -30.62
N ALA A 283 -26.39 29.16 -31.34
CA ALA A 283 -25.45 28.35 -32.11
C ALA A 283 -24.59 27.51 -31.16
N ALA A 284 -24.43 26.22 -31.46
CA ALA A 284 -23.54 25.35 -30.71
C ALA A 284 -22.08 25.77 -30.90
N ALA A 285 -21.26 25.60 -29.87
CA ALA A 285 -19.84 25.89 -29.92
C ALA A 285 -19.03 24.65 -29.53
N SER A 286 -17.88 24.45 -30.20
CA SER A 286 -16.91 23.39 -29.90
C SER A 286 -15.59 24.03 -29.49
N HIS A 287 -15.01 23.57 -28.39
CA HIS A 287 -13.74 24.06 -27.87
C HIS A 287 -12.86 22.88 -27.47
N GLU A 288 -11.58 22.96 -27.83
CA GLU A 288 -10.57 22.10 -27.23
C GLU A 288 -10.21 22.63 -25.85
N ILE A 289 -10.24 21.75 -24.85
CA ILE A 289 -9.99 22.09 -23.45
C ILE A 289 -8.91 21.19 -22.84
N HIS A 290 -8.21 21.71 -21.84
CA HIS A 290 -7.19 21.00 -21.08
C HIS A 290 -7.60 21.00 -19.61
N PRO A 291 -7.96 19.84 -19.02
CA PRO A 291 -8.37 19.76 -17.62
C PRO A 291 -7.25 20.14 -16.65
N GLY A 292 -7.61 20.47 -15.40
CA GLY A 292 -6.65 20.94 -14.40
C GLY A 292 -6.15 22.37 -14.61
N GLY A 293 -6.69 23.08 -15.61
CA GLY A 293 -6.36 24.47 -15.94
C GLY A 293 -7.28 25.52 -15.29
N ALA A 294 -7.19 26.75 -15.81
CA ALA A 294 -8.02 27.87 -15.36
C ALA A 294 -9.51 27.69 -15.72
N LEU A 295 -10.38 28.46 -15.05
CA LEU A 295 -11.81 28.51 -15.35
C LEU A 295 -12.05 28.81 -16.83
N ILE A 296 -12.81 27.95 -17.51
CA ILE A 296 -13.11 28.10 -18.93
C ILE A 296 -14.35 29.00 -19.08
N ILE A 297 -14.25 30.05 -19.91
CA ILE A 297 -15.39 30.92 -20.25
C ILE A 297 -15.80 30.66 -21.69
N ILE A 298 -17.03 30.22 -21.89
CA ILE A 298 -17.59 29.87 -23.19
C ILE A 298 -18.69 30.87 -23.53
N ARG A 299 -18.60 31.46 -24.72
CA ARG A 299 -19.59 32.42 -25.21
C ARG A 299 -20.39 31.83 -26.35
N LEU A 300 -21.71 31.78 -26.21
CA LEU A 300 -22.61 31.35 -27.28
C LEU A 300 -23.23 32.55 -27.97
N LYS A 301 -23.39 32.44 -29.29
CA LYS A 301 -24.06 33.44 -30.12
C LYS A 301 -25.51 33.01 -30.35
N ASN A 302 -26.44 33.94 -30.14
CA ASN A 302 -27.87 33.78 -30.43
C ASN A 302 -28.17 34.02 -31.92
#